data_AF-A0A535KJV4-F1
#
_entry.id   AF-A0A535KJV4-F1
#
_cell.length_a   1.000
_cell.length_b   1.000
_cell.length_c   1.000
_cell.angle_alpha   90.00
_cell.angle_beta   90.00
_cell.angle_gamma   90.00
#
_symmetry.space_group_name_H-M   'P 1'
#
loop_
_entity.id
_entity.type
_entity.pdbx_description
1 polymer ?
#
loop_
_entity_poly.entity_id
_entity_poly.type
_entity_poly.pdbx_seq_one_letter_code
_entity_poly.pdbx_strand_id
1 'polypeptide(L)'
;MDIQVVSKTVKQVECDALVVGFKGNLGEITTIYTMGKLAAKRVIVVGLGAQETTQALRRASSIAARHLQNTGAHHIALALNREQLNVDGAQGVQAQVEGALLGLYTFKKYQHSKDNGNGRGIRKISIVAGEANKEDMLGEAVRRGSTLAEATNFARDLVNEPPNVLTPTELANRASTMARQFGLECEILDRPQMQELGMGG
;
A
#
# COMPACT_ATOMS: atom_id res chain seq x y z
N MET A 1 11.11 18.31 -7.37
CA MET A 1 11.46 16.88 -7.19
C MET A 1 12.97 16.88 -7.12
N ASP A 2 13.53 16.74 -5.92
CA ASP A 2 14.99 16.80 -5.74
C ASP A 2 15.54 15.40 -5.53
N ILE A 3 16.35 14.96 -6.48
CA ILE A 3 17.17 13.75 -6.40
C ILE A 3 18.47 14.15 -5.69
N GLN A 4 18.64 13.75 -4.44
CA GLN A 4 19.95 13.87 -3.76
C GLN A 4 20.30 12.67 -2.90
N VAL A 5 21.49 12.12 -3.19
CA VAL A 5 22.44 11.43 -2.31
C VAL A 5 21.86 10.33 -1.40
N VAL A 6 21.55 9.18 -1.98
CA VAL A 6 21.10 7.99 -1.23
C VAL A 6 22.25 7.00 -0.93
N SER A 7 23.29 6.94 -1.77
CA SER A 7 24.30 5.86 -1.71
C SER A 7 25.16 5.82 -0.43
N LYS A 8 25.69 6.96 0.05
CA LYS A 8 26.49 6.98 1.31
C LYS A 8 25.62 6.77 2.56
N THR A 9 24.39 7.27 2.52
CA THR A 9 23.44 7.21 3.64
C THR A 9 22.90 5.80 3.84
N VAL A 10 22.62 5.06 2.77
CA VAL A 10 22.11 3.67 2.87
C VAL A 10 23.11 2.77 3.58
N LYS A 11 24.40 2.84 3.24
CA LYS A 11 25.44 2.06 3.94
C LYS A 11 25.53 2.40 5.43
N GLN A 12 25.40 3.68 5.78
CA GLN A 12 25.38 4.09 7.18
C GLN A 12 24.16 3.53 7.91
N VAL A 13 22.98 3.56 7.29
CA VAL A 13 21.73 3.01 7.85
C VAL A 13 21.83 1.48 8.03
N GLU A 14 22.45 0.77 7.10
CA GLU A 14 22.71 -0.67 7.22
C GLU A 14 23.64 -0.99 8.39
N CYS A 15 24.75 -0.25 8.53
CA CYS A 15 25.65 -0.40 9.68
C CYS A 15 24.93 -0.08 11.00
N ASP A 16 24.19 1.02 11.06
CA ASP A 16 23.43 1.41 12.26
C ASP A 16 22.38 0.35 12.62
N ALA A 17 21.72 -0.26 11.63
CA ALA A 17 20.76 -1.35 11.84
C ALA A 17 21.43 -2.61 12.45
N LEU A 18 22.62 -2.98 11.95
CA LEU A 18 23.37 -4.12 12.51
C LEU A 18 23.85 -3.84 13.94
N VAL A 19 24.26 -2.61 14.25
CA VAL A 19 24.68 -2.20 15.60
C VAL A 19 23.53 -2.34 16.60
N VAL A 20 22.29 -2.08 16.20
CA VAL A 20 21.10 -2.26 17.05
C VAL A 20 20.58 -3.71 17.09
N GLY A 21 21.32 -4.67 16.52
CA GLY A 21 21.00 -6.09 16.58
C GLY A 21 19.92 -6.55 15.60
N PHE A 22 19.70 -5.80 14.53
CA PHE A 22 18.70 -6.13 13.51
C PHE A 22 19.10 -7.39 12.73
N LYS A 23 18.22 -8.40 12.73
CA LYS A 23 18.49 -9.70 12.10
C LYS A 23 17.93 -9.81 10.68
N GLY A 24 16.98 -8.95 10.33
CA GLY A 24 16.34 -8.95 9.00
C GLY A 24 15.22 -9.97 8.85
N ASN A 25 14.64 -10.47 9.95
CA ASN A 25 13.47 -11.35 9.87
C ASN A 25 12.29 -10.64 9.21
N LEU A 26 11.42 -11.38 8.52
CA LEU A 26 10.30 -10.79 7.80
C LEU A 26 9.40 -9.98 8.76
N GLY A 27 9.29 -8.67 8.50
CA GLY A 27 8.48 -7.75 9.31
C GLY A 27 9.16 -7.25 10.60
N GLU A 28 10.41 -7.63 10.86
CA GLU A 28 11.23 -7.01 11.90
C GLU A 28 11.41 -5.53 11.59
N ILE A 29 11.18 -4.67 12.58
CA ILE A 29 11.28 -3.22 12.42
C ILE A 29 12.34 -2.68 13.37
N THR A 30 13.23 -1.83 12.85
CA THR A 30 14.04 -0.94 13.68
C THR A 30 13.92 0.51 13.22
N THR A 31 14.01 1.45 14.17
CA THR A 31 13.93 2.88 13.91
C THR A 31 15.28 3.52 14.19
N ILE A 32 15.83 4.20 13.19
CA ILE A 32 17.07 4.95 13.27
C ILE A 32 16.73 6.43 13.16
N TYR A 33 17.15 7.21 14.15
CA TYR A 33 16.98 8.66 14.14
C TYR A 33 18.14 9.29 13.37
N THR A 34 17.81 10.13 12.39
CA THR A 34 18.82 10.66 11.45
C THR A 34 19.68 11.76 12.05
N MET A 35 19.27 12.32 13.20
CA MET A 35 19.94 13.43 13.89
C MET A 35 20.28 14.59 12.94
N GLY A 36 19.40 14.88 11.98
CA GLY A 36 19.57 15.97 11.02
C GLY A 36 20.47 15.65 9.81
N LYS A 37 21.04 14.46 9.71
CA LYS A 37 21.84 14.02 8.54
C LYS A 37 21.00 13.84 7.28
N LEU A 38 19.69 13.67 7.42
CA LEU A 38 18.72 13.61 6.34
C LEU A 38 17.55 14.55 6.64
N ALA A 39 16.87 14.99 5.58
CA ALA A 39 15.61 15.73 5.71
C ALA A 39 14.52 14.91 6.44
N ALA A 40 14.56 13.59 6.31
CA ALA A 40 13.71 12.70 7.10
C ALA A 40 14.16 12.69 8.57
N LYS A 41 13.23 12.87 9.52
CA LYS A 41 13.52 12.86 10.98
C LYS A 41 13.95 11.48 11.50
N ARG A 42 13.47 10.42 10.87
CA ARG A 42 13.75 9.03 11.20
C ARG A 42 13.71 8.18 9.93
N VAL A 43 14.49 7.11 9.94
CA VAL A 43 14.50 6.04 8.95
C VAL A 43 14.00 4.78 9.66
N ILE A 44 13.08 4.07 9.01
CA ILE A 44 12.62 2.77 9.50
C ILE A 44 13.17 1.71 8.56
N VAL A 45 13.85 0.72 9.13
CA VAL A 45 14.35 -0.45 8.41
C VAL A 45 13.40 -1.60 8.69
N VAL A 46 13.01 -2.30 7.63
CA VAL A 46 12.05 -3.41 7.71
C VAL A 46 12.64 -4.65 7.08
N GLY A 47 12.59 -5.77 7.80
CA GLY A 47 13.21 -7.01 7.36
C GLY A 47 12.36 -7.70 6.30
N LEU A 48 13.02 -8.18 5.25
CA LEU A 48 12.38 -8.93 4.17
C LEU A 48 12.38 -10.46 4.42
N GLY A 49 13.11 -10.93 5.44
CA GLY A 49 13.32 -12.35 5.70
C GLY A 49 14.35 -12.97 4.76
N ALA A 50 14.47 -14.30 4.81
CA ALA A 50 15.47 -15.05 4.05
C ALA A 50 15.23 -15.09 2.54
N GLN A 51 13.99 -14.84 2.08
CA GLN A 51 13.62 -14.85 0.67
C GLN A 51 13.04 -13.51 0.25
N GLU A 52 13.74 -12.85 -0.65
CA GLU A 52 13.33 -11.57 -1.24
C GLU A 52 12.34 -11.82 -2.38
N THR A 53 11.08 -12.06 -2.03
CA THR A 53 9.99 -12.23 -3.02
C THR A 53 9.11 -10.99 -3.10
N THR A 54 8.33 -10.86 -4.17
CA THR A 54 7.30 -9.82 -4.29
C THR A 54 6.30 -9.89 -3.14
N GLN A 55 5.97 -11.10 -2.66
CA GLN A 55 5.11 -11.29 -1.50
C GLN A 55 5.76 -10.82 -0.19
N ALA A 56 7.06 -11.08 0.01
CA ALA A 56 7.81 -10.58 1.15
C ALA A 56 7.84 -9.04 1.16
N LEU A 57 8.10 -8.42 0.01
CA LEU A 57 8.05 -6.96 -0.16
C LEU A 57 6.69 -6.37 0.16
N ARG A 58 5.60 -6.98 -0.35
CA ARG A 58 4.23 -6.55 -0.08
C ARG A 58 3.93 -6.62 1.42
N ARG A 59 4.30 -7.72 2.09
CA ARG A 59 4.10 -7.89 3.54
C ARG A 59 4.93 -6.89 4.36
N ALA A 60 6.21 -6.75 4.06
CA ALA A 60 7.10 -5.82 4.74
C ALA A 60 6.59 -4.37 4.60
N SER A 61 6.17 -3.98 3.39
CA SER A 61 5.65 -2.63 3.13
C SER A 61 4.33 -2.37 3.87
N SER A 62 3.46 -3.38 3.96
CA SER A 62 2.22 -3.33 4.74
C SER A 62 2.50 -3.11 6.24
N ILE A 63 3.44 -3.87 6.79
CA ILE A 63 3.86 -3.77 8.19
C ILE A 63 4.48 -2.39 8.46
N ALA A 64 5.37 -1.93 7.58
CA ALA A 64 6.02 -0.62 7.65
C ALA A 64 4.99 0.52 7.66
N ALA A 65 4.07 0.51 6.70
CA ALA A 65 3.08 1.56 6.53
C ALA A 65 2.12 1.61 7.72
N ARG A 66 1.65 0.46 8.20
CA ARG A 66 0.80 0.37 9.40
C ARG A 66 1.54 0.87 10.65
N HIS A 67 2.80 0.49 10.83
CA HIS A 67 3.61 1.00 11.94
C HIS A 67 3.73 2.53 11.86
N LEU A 68 4.08 3.07 10.69
CA LEU A 68 4.24 4.51 10.47
C LEU A 68 2.94 5.30 10.66
N GLN A 69 1.78 4.74 10.33
CA GLN A 69 0.48 5.37 10.53
C GLN A 69 0.24 5.75 12.01
N ASN A 70 0.69 4.91 12.94
CA ASN A 70 0.53 5.12 14.38
C ASN A 70 1.58 6.08 14.98
N THR A 71 2.61 6.40 14.23
CA THR A 71 3.75 7.20 14.70
C THR A 71 3.59 8.71 14.46
N GLY A 72 2.44 9.15 13.94
CA GLY A 72 2.15 10.55 13.61
C GLY A 72 2.78 11.05 12.31
N ALA A 73 3.31 10.16 11.46
CA ALA A 73 3.85 10.54 10.16
C ALA A 73 2.73 10.89 9.17
N HIS A 74 2.88 12.01 8.46
CA HIS A 74 1.98 12.38 7.35
C HIS A 74 2.58 12.04 5.98
N HIS A 75 3.89 12.16 5.83
CA HIS A 75 4.61 11.83 4.60
C HIS A 75 5.61 10.72 4.89
N ILE A 76 5.59 9.69 4.05
CA ILE A 76 6.58 8.60 4.10
C ILE A 76 7.24 8.45 2.73
N ALA A 77 8.53 8.12 2.76
CA ALA A 77 9.27 7.78 1.56
C ALA A 77 9.65 6.30 1.66
N LEU A 78 9.28 5.51 0.66
CA LEU A 78 9.64 4.11 0.56
C LEU A 78 10.85 4.00 -0.37
N ALA A 79 11.97 3.55 0.21
CA ALA A 79 13.19 3.28 -0.53
C ALA A 79 13.34 1.77 -0.69
N LEU A 80 13.87 1.37 -1.85
CA LEU A 80 14.15 -0.02 -2.17
C LEU A 80 15.48 -0.06 -2.91
N ASN A 81 16.45 -0.84 -2.41
CA ASN A 81 17.71 -1.03 -3.12
C ASN A 81 17.54 -2.09 -4.21
N ARG A 82 17.16 -1.64 -5.40
CA ARG A 82 16.72 -2.51 -6.51
C ARG A 82 17.85 -3.32 -7.15
N GLU A 83 19.09 -2.85 -7.02
CA GLU A 83 20.26 -3.51 -7.61
C GLU A 83 20.68 -4.75 -6.83
N GLN A 84 20.28 -4.85 -5.57
CA GLN A 84 20.64 -5.95 -4.67
C GLN A 84 19.51 -6.96 -4.45
N LEU A 85 18.33 -6.70 -5.02
CA LEU A 85 17.17 -7.58 -4.84
C LEU A 85 17.12 -8.66 -5.91
N ASN A 86 16.72 -9.86 -5.49
CA ASN A 86 16.44 -10.99 -6.40
C ASN A 86 15.06 -10.88 -7.11
N VAL A 87 14.51 -9.68 -7.23
CA VAL A 87 13.24 -9.42 -7.94
C VAL A 87 13.42 -8.31 -8.96
N ASP A 88 12.64 -8.39 -10.04
CA ASP A 88 12.56 -7.30 -11.01
C ASP A 88 12.18 -5.98 -10.33
N GLY A 89 12.87 -4.90 -10.70
CA GLY A 89 12.71 -3.61 -10.04
C GLY A 89 11.31 -3.02 -10.17
N ALA A 90 10.62 -3.23 -11.31
CA ALA A 90 9.25 -2.76 -11.50
C ALA A 90 8.28 -3.61 -10.67
N GLN A 91 8.44 -4.94 -10.67
CA GLN A 91 7.63 -5.83 -9.84
C GLN A 91 7.81 -5.57 -8.34
N GLY A 92 9.03 -5.28 -7.90
CA GLY A 92 9.34 -4.94 -6.52
C GLY A 92 8.68 -3.63 -6.08
N VAL A 93 8.70 -2.60 -6.94
CA VAL A 93 8.01 -1.32 -6.68
C VAL A 93 6.49 -1.49 -6.67
N GLN A 94 5.93 -2.23 -7.62
CA GLN A 94 4.51 -2.54 -7.64
C GLN A 94 4.08 -3.22 -6.33
N ALA A 95 4.81 -4.26 -5.90
CA ALA A 95 4.53 -4.98 -4.66
C ALA A 95 4.67 -4.09 -3.41
N GLN A 96 5.65 -3.18 -3.39
CA GLN A 96 5.85 -2.23 -2.30
C GLN A 96 4.68 -1.25 -2.18
N VAL A 97 4.23 -0.68 -3.31
CA VAL A 97 3.08 0.24 -3.37
C VAL A 97 1.81 -0.48 -2.93
N GLU A 98 1.53 -1.66 -3.48
CA GLU A 98 0.39 -2.47 -3.10
C GLU A 98 0.38 -2.75 -1.60
N GLY A 99 1.51 -3.23 -1.07
CA GLY A 99 1.65 -3.57 0.33
C GLY A 99 1.39 -2.39 1.26
N ALA A 100 1.99 -1.23 0.93
CA ALA A 100 1.80 -0.02 1.71
C ALA A 100 0.33 0.43 1.73
N LEU A 101 -0.33 0.52 0.57
CA LEU A 101 -1.73 0.95 0.49
C LEU A 101 -2.68 -0.04 1.15
N LEU A 102 -2.47 -1.35 0.98
CA LEU A 102 -3.26 -2.39 1.63
C LEU A 102 -3.06 -2.41 3.15
N GLY A 103 -1.86 -2.06 3.63
CA GLY A 103 -1.54 -1.97 5.07
C GLY A 103 -2.12 -0.73 5.75
N LEU A 104 -2.39 0.34 4.99
CA LEU A 104 -3.01 1.57 5.49
C LEU A 104 -4.53 1.53 5.49
N TYR A 105 -5.13 0.52 4.88
CA TYR A 105 -6.56 0.35 4.83
C TYR A 105 -7.18 0.33 6.24
N THR A 106 -8.24 1.12 6.44
CA THR A 106 -9.04 1.09 7.66
C THR A 106 -10.47 1.47 7.31
N PHE A 107 -11.41 0.60 7.65
CA PHE A 107 -12.83 0.87 7.46
C PHE A 107 -13.37 1.78 8.56
N LYS A 108 -13.54 3.07 8.26
CA LYS A 108 -13.94 4.10 9.24
C LYS A 108 -15.39 4.57 9.12
N LYS A 109 -16.15 4.07 8.14
CA LYS A 109 -17.48 4.58 7.75
C LYS A 109 -18.49 4.66 8.91
N TYR A 110 -18.50 3.67 9.81
CA TYR A 110 -19.42 3.60 10.95
C TYR A 110 -18.77 3.90 12.31
N GLN A 111 -17.50 4.32 12.33
CA GLN A 111 -16.83 4.65 13.57
C GLN A 111 -17.18 6.08 13.98
N HIS A 112 -17.99 6.22 15.02
CA HIS A 112 -18.19 7.51 15.69
C HIS A 112 -16.97 7.83 16.55
N SER A 113 -15.99 8.51 15.96
CA SER A 113 -14.81 8.97 16.70
C SER A 113 -15.14 10.23 17.51
N LYS A 114 -15.07 10.15 18.86
CA LYS A 114 -14.83 11.32 19.71
C LYS A 114 -13.39 11.84 19.62
N ASP A 115 -12.52 11.10 18.95
CA ASP A 115 -11.16 11.54 18.63
C ASP A 115 -11.25 12.41 17.37
N ASN A 116 -11.47 13.71 17.57
CA ASN A 116 -11.24 14.72 16.54
C ASN A 116 -9.82 14.51 16.03
N GLY A 117 -9.69 13.92 14.83
CA GLY A 117 -8.47 13.32 14.33
C GLY A 117 -7.22 14.05 14.81
N ASN A 118 -6.36 13.35 15.53
CA ASN A 118 -5.06 13.84 16.00
C ASN A 118 -4.08 14.16 14.84
N GLY A 119 -4.57 14.54 13.66
CA GLY A 119 -3.85 14.67 12.39
C GLY A 119 -3.32 13.34 11.85
N ARG A 120 -3.20 12.29 12.68
CA ARG A 120 -2.52 11.03 12.39
C ARG A 120 -3.07 10.36 11.14
N GLY A 121 -2.17 9.94 10.27
CA GLY A 121 -2.49 9.32 9.00
C GLY A 121 -1.51 9.74 7.93
N ILE A 122 -1.07 8.77 7.15
CA ILE A 122 -0.22 8.98 6.00
C ILE A 122 -1.08 9.59 4.88
N ARG A 123 -0.66 10.76 4.41
CA ARG A 123 -1.31 11.56 3.35
C ARG A 123 -0.54 11.49 2.03
N LYS A 124 0.76 11.19 2.09
CA LYS A 124 1.62 11.05 0.91
C LYS A 124 2.60 9.92 1.11
N ILE A 125 2.69 9.07 0.11
CA ILE A 125 3.74 8.07 -0.06
C ILE A 125 4.57 8.51 -1.25
N SER A 126 5.88 8.58 -1.08
CA SER A 126 6.81 8.85 -2.18
C SER A 126 7.68 7.62 -2.37
N ILE A 127 7.83 7.17 -3.61
CA ILE A 127 8.74 6.09 -3.94
C ILE A 127 10.09 6.72 -4.30
N VAL A 128 11.14 6.34 -3.57
CA VAL A 128 12.49 6.78 -3.89
C VAL A 128 12.98 5.93 -5.04
N ALA A 129 12.94 6.50 -6.24
CA ALA A 129 13.61 5.96 -7.40
C ALA A 129 15.10 6.33 -7.36
N GLY A 130 15.96 5.37 -7.68
CA GLY A 130 17.37 5.62 -7.93
C GLY A 130 17.56 6.41 -9.23
N GLU A 131 18.33 5.87 -10.16
CA GLU A 131 18.65 6.54 -11.43
C GLU A 131 17.41 7.00 -12.23
N ALA A 132 17.50 8.22 -12.77
CA ALA A 132 16.44 8.91 -13.53
C ALA A 132 16.01 8.17 -14.82
N ASN A 133 16.85 7.27 -15.35
CA ASN A 133 16.62 6.60 -16.64
C ASN A 133 15.50 5.53 -16.62
N LYS A 134 14.88 5.27 -15.46
CA LYS A 134 13.80 4.27 -15.30
C LYS A 134 12.48 4.89 -14.84
N GLU A 135 12.34 6.21 -14.84
CA GLU A 135 11.18 6.91 -14.28
C GLU A 135 9.84 6.44 -14.87
N ASP A 136 9.72 6.30 -16.19
CA ASP A 136 8.46 5.89 -16.84
C ASP A 136 8.01 4.48 -16.43
N MET A 137 8.93 3.51 -16.47
CA MET A 137 8.68 2.13 -16.07
C MET A 137 8.24 2.05 -14.60
N LEU A 138 8.87 2.85 -13.74
CA LEU A 138 8.54 2.90 -12.32
C LEU A 138 7.21 3.63 -12.07
N GLY A 139 6.92 4.67 -12.85
CA GLY A 139 5.63 5.35 -12.84
C GLY A 139 4.49 4.40 -13.21
N GLU A 140 4.69 3.53 -14.20
CA GLU A 140 3.75 2.47 -14.54
C GLU A 140 3.58 1.47 -13.39
N ALA A 141 4.68 0.99 -12.80
CA ALA A 141 4.63 0.06 -11.66
C ALA A 141 3.87 0.64 -10.45
N VAL A 142 4.09 1.93 -10.16
CA VAL A 142 3.35 2.65 -9.12
C VAL A 142 1.86 2.72 -9.48
N ARG A 143 1.52 3.09 -10.72
CA ARG A 143 0.13 3.18 -11.17
C ARG A 143 -0.58 1.84 -11.04
N ARG A 144 0.01 0.77 -11.56
CA ARG A 144 -0.54 -0.59 -11.47
C ARG A 144 -0.72 -1.04 -10.03
N GLY A 145 0.29 -0.81 -9.18
CA GLY A 145 0.23 -1.18 -7.77
C GLY A 145 -0.85 -0.42 -7.01
N SER A 146 -1.01 0.88 -7.30
CA SER A 146 -2.10 1.69 -6.75
C SER A 146 -3.47 1.19 -7.19
N THR A 147 -3.68 0.97 -8.50
CA THR A 147 -4.96 0.46 -9.03
C THR A 147 -5.35 -0.87 -8.39
N LEU A 148 -4.40 -1.81 -8.26
CA LEU A 148 -4.67 -3.12 -7.66
C LEU A 148 -5.01 -3.01 -6.16
N ALA A 149 -4.31 -2.15 -5.42
CA ALA A 149 -4.60 -1.92 -4.02
C ALA A 149 -5.95 -1.22 -3.80
N GLU A 150 -6.28 -0.23 -4.63
CA GLU A 150 -7.56 0.48 -4.61
C GLU A 150 -8.72 -0.44 -4.94
N ALA A 151 -8.61 -1.27 -5.99
CA ALA A 151 -9.61 -2.27 -6.33
C ALA A 151 -9.83 -3.28 -5.20
N THR A 152 -8.74 -3.74 -4.58
CA THR A 152 -8.82 -4.64 -3.42
C THR A 152 -9.48 -3.97 -2.22
N ASN A 153 -9.13 -2.71 -1.93
CA ASN A 153 -9.72 -1.96 -0.83
C ASN A 153 -11.20 -1.63 -1.09
N PHE A 154 -11.59 -1.37 -2.33
CA PHE A 154 -12.99 -1.23 -2.72
C PHE A 154 -13.79 -2.51 -2.44
N ALA A 155 -13.24 -3.68 -2.80
CA ALA A 155 -13.86 -4.96 -2.46
C ALA A 155 -13.97 -5.15 -0.93
N ARG A 156 -12.94 -4.76 -0.16
CA ARG A 156 -12.98 -4.78 1.31
C ARG A 156 -14.05 -3.84 1.87
N ASP A 157 -14.25 -2.67 1.28
CA ASP A 157 -15.31 -1.75 1.69
C ASP A 157 -16.67 -2.39 1.53
N LEU A 158 -16.95 -3.04 0.40
CA LEU A 158 -18.19 -3.79 0.19
C LEU A 158 -18.36 -4.91 1.23
N VAL A 159 -17.33 -5.73 1.45
CA VAL A 159 -17.40 -6.84 2.42
C VAL A 159 -17.61 -6.35 3.86
N ASN A 160 -17.08 -5.18 4.21
CA ASN A 160 -17.23 -4.59 5.54
C ASN A 160 -18.55 -3.83 5.74
N GLU A 161 -19.38 -3.67 4.71
CA GLU A 161 -20.71 -3.11 4.88
C GLU A 161 -21.61 -4.09 5.64
N PRO A 162 -22.43 -3.59 6.60
CA PRO A 162 -23.38 -4.45 7.28
C PRO A 162 -24.51 -4.85 6.32
N PRO A 163 -25.14 -6.03 6.53
CA PRO A 163 -26.12 -6.60 5.60
C PRO A 163 -27.40 -5.77 5.46
N ASN A 164 -27.72 -4.92 6.44
CA ASN A 164 -28.83 -3.97 6.35
C ASN A 164 -28.53 -2.77 5.45
N VAL A 165 -27.25 -2.50 5.13
CA VAL A 165 -26.83 -1.44 4.22
C VAL A 165 -26.53 -2.00 2.83
N LEU A 166 -25.71 -3.04 2.73
CA LEU A 166 -25.38 -3.67 1.45
C LEU A 166 -26.32 -4.84 1.14
N THR A 167 -27.52 -4.49 0.69
CA THR A 167 -28.48 -5.46 0.14
C THR A 167 -28.10 -5.85 -1.29
N PRO A 168 -28.66 -6.93 -1.87
CA PRO A 168 -28.43 -7.27 -3.27
C PRO A 168 -28.75 -6.12 -4.23
N THR A 169 -29.84 -5.38 -3.97
CA THR A 169 -30.21 -4.19 -4.74
C THR A 169 -29.17 -3.09 -4.62
N GLU A 170 -28.66 -2.82 -3.41
CA GLU A 170 -27.63 -1.80 -3.21
C GLU A 170 -26.30 -2.20 -3.85
N LEU A 171 -25.92 -3.48 -3.78
CA LEU A 171 -24.73 -3.99 -4.47
C LEU A 171 -24.84 -3.79 -5.99
N ALA A 172 -25.99 -4.10 -6.58
CA ALA A 172 -26.27 -3.86 -8.00
C ALA A 172 -26.18 -2.36 -8.36
N ASN A 173 -26.73 -1.48 -7.52
CA ASN A 173 -26.63 -0.03 -7.71
C ASN A 173 -25.18 0.47 -7.69
N ARG A 174 -24.36 -0.02 -6.75
CA ARG A 174 -22.93 0.33 -6.66
C ARG A 174 -22.15 -0.19 -7.87
N ALA A 175 -22.44 -1.42 -8.32
CA ALA A 175 -21.85 -1.98 -9.53
C ALA A 175 -22.18 -1.14 -10.77
N SER A 176 -23.45 -0.77 -10.96
CA SER A 176 -23.87 0.11 -12.06
C SER A 176 -23.22 1.48 -12.01
N THR A 177 -23.11 2.06 -10.81
CA THR A 177 -22.46 3.37 -10.60
C THR A 177 -20.98 3.31 -11.00
N MET A 178 -20.26 2.28 -10.56
CA MET A 178 -18.87 2.04 -10.96
C MET A 178 -18.74 1.85 -12.46
N ALA A 179 -19.61 1.03 -13.06
CA ALA A 179 -19.58 0.76 -14.49
C ALA A 179 -19.74 2.05 -15.31
N ARG A 180 -20.71 2.91 -14.95
CA ARG A 180 -20.89 4.22 -15.59
C ARG A 180 -19.68 5.13 -15.44
N GLN A 181 -19.05 5.15 -14.26
CA GLN A 181 -17.88 5.98 -14.00
C GLN A 181 -16.69 5.61 -14.89
N PHE A 182 -16.51 4.33 -15.20
CA PHE A 182 -15.38 3.83 -15.96
C PHE A 182 -15.73 3.43 -17.41
N GLY A 183 -16.97 3.66 -17.85
CA GLY A 183 -17.42 3.31 -19.20
C GLY A 183 -17.51 1.80 -19.46
N LEU A 184 -17.82 1.02 -18.43
CA LEU A 184 -18.01 -0.43 -18.52
C LEU A 184 -19.49 -0.76 -18.79
N GLU A 185 -19.71 -1.88 -19.47
CA GLU A 185 -21.05 -2.48 -19.58
C GLU A 185 -21.44 -3.12 -18.24
N CYS A 186 -22.70 -2.95 -17.84
CA CYS A 186 -23.24 -3.54 -16.63
C CYS A 186 -24.70 -3.94 -16.85
N GLU A 187 -24.94 -5.24 -16.77
CA GLU A 187 -26.26 -5.84 -16.83
C GLU A 187 -26.71 -6.23 -15.41
N ILE A 188 -27.92 -5.82 -15.04
CA ILE A 188 -28.56 -6.20 -13.78
C ILE A 188 -29.77 -7.05 -14.12
N LEU A 189 -29.75 -8.30 -13.68
CA LEU A 189 -30.83 -9.25 -13.90
C LEU A 189 -31.86 -9.15 -12.77
N ASP A 190 -33.12 -8.96 -13.15
CA ASP A 190 -34.25 -9.04 -12.24
C ASP A 190 -34.72 -10.49 -12.04
N ARG A 191 -35.71 -10.67 -11.17
CA ARG A 191 -36.19 -12.00 -10.80
C ARG A 191 -36.82 -12.77 -11.97
N PRO A 192 -37.69 -12.17 -12.81
CA PRO A 192 -38.14 -12.80 -14.05
C PRO A 192 -37.00 -13.24 -14.97
N GLN A 193 -36.02 -12.37 -15.25
CA GLN A 193 -34.89 -12.70 -16.12
C GLN A 193 -34.06 -13.87 -15.54
N MET A 194 -33.83 -13.89 -14.23
CA MET A 194 -33.14 -14.99 -13.56
C MET A 194 -33.91 -16.33 -13.66
N GLN A 195 -35.24 -16.29 -13.64
CA GLN A 195 -36.07 -17.49 -13.81
C GLN A 195 -35.99 -18.04 -15.23
N GLU A 196 -36.05 -17.18 -16.24
CA GLU A 196 -35.89 -17.56 -17.65
C GLU A 196 -34.53 -18.21 -17.92
N LEU A 197 -33.48 -17.74 -17.24
CA LEU A 197 -32.12 -18.29 -17.33
C LEU A 197 -31.89 -19.54 -16.48
N GLY A 198 -32.88 -20.01 -15.71
CA GLY A 198 -32.78 -21.23 -14.90
C GLY A 198 -31.92 -21.11 -13.64
N MET A 199 -31.74 -19.90 -13.09
CA MET A 199 -30.91 -19.64 -11.90
C MET A 199 -31.68 -19.92 -10.59
N GLY A 200 -32.04 -21.19 -10.33
CA GLY A 200 -32.94 -21.60 -9.24
C GLY A 200 -32.30 -22.31 -8.03
N GLY A 201 -31.03 -22.00 -7.72
CA GLY A 201 -30.27 -22.61 -6.62
C GLY A 201 -30.81 -22.31 -5.22
#